data_AF-A0A3D4H4B9-F1
#
_entry.id   AF-A0A3D4H4B9-F1
#
_cell.length_a   1.000
_cell.length_b   1.000
_cell.length_c   1.000
_cell.angle_alpha   90.00
_cell.angle_beta   90.00
_cell.angle_gamma   90.00
#
_symmetry.space_group_name_H-M   'P 1'
#
loop_
_entity.id
_entity.type
_entity.pdbx_description
1 polymer ?
#
loop_
_entity_poly.entity_id
_entity_poly.type
_entity_poly.pdbx_seq_one_letter_code
_entity_poly.pdbx_strand_id
1 'polypeptide(L)'
;MSLFSNRIRIQTFIAVSSALTGGLVLADPEFDSSIRPLIEDYCITCHGGEKVKGEVDFSEIMEADNFSDHFEIWETVADVLDFGDMPPEDEEHRPSSDEVQQILSWYEDRFVHSVEARAADFRPRRLSASEYRNTLRSVLGFDLETTIMGAEQTVTERSLVLKLLPDDPPGESGYMNDTRNAPLSSHLWEQHAYIADRAIVELFSSERRQALAQLIGEELPGDFQAGEMTNGQASSLLLHLCKLANRRPIP
;
A
#
# COMPACT_ATOMS: atom_id res chain seq x y z
N MET A 1 91.18 1.46 14.67
CA MET A 1 90.12 1.54 15.69
C MET A 1 89.00 2.38 15.07
N SER A 2 87.98 1.73 14.50
CA SER A 2 86.65 1.58 15.12
C SER A 2 86.04 2.97 15.41
N LEU A 3 84.94 3.39 14.79
CA LEU A 3 83.62 2.75 14.91
C LEU A 3 82.68 3.15 13.75
N PHE A 4 82.18 2.12 13.07
CA PHE A 4 80.82 1.87 12.58
C PHE A 4 79.93 3.03 12.05
N SER A 5 79.80 3.02 10.72
CA SER A 5 78.61 3.37 9.95
C SER A 5 77.46 2.41 10.28
N ASN A 6 76.27 2.94 10.61
CA ASN A 6 75.01 2.23 10.36
C ASN A 6 73.82 3.23 10.36
N ARG A 7 73.37 3.66 9.18
CA ARG A 7 72.06 4.31 9.02
C ARG A 7 71.17 3.37 8.22
N ILE A 8 70.34 2.63 8.95
CA ILE A 8 69.30 1.76 8.40
C ILE A 8 68.24 2.66 7.75
N ARG A 9 68.15 2.64 6.42
CA ARG A 9 67.01 3.20 5.69
C ARG A 9 65.91 2.14 5.66
N ILE A 10 64.92 2.27 6.54
CA ILE A 10 63.68 1.50 6.47
C ILE A 10 62.85 2.13 5.35
N GLN A 11 62.79 1.49 4.19
CA GLN A 11 61.84 1.83 3.14
C GLN A 11 60.50 1.18 3.50
N THR A 12 59.57 1.97 4.04
CA THR A 12 58.18 1.56 4.23
C THR A 12 57.52 1.53 2.86
N PHE A 13 57.36 0.34 2.28
CA PHE A 13 56.47 0.13 1.14
C PHE A 13 55.03 0.18 1.66
N ILE A 14 54.35 1.30 1.46
CA ILE A 14 52.90 1.38 1.62
C ILE A 14 52.29 0.76 0.36
N ALA A 15 51.86 -0.50 0.45
CA ALA A 15 51.01 -1.10 -0.56
C ALA A 15 49.62 -0.48 -0.44
N VAL A 16 49.30 0.48 -1.32
CA VAL A 16 47.92 0.94 -1.51
C VAL A 16 47.20 -0.15 -2.30
N SER A 17 46.57 -1.08 -1.58
CA SER A 17 45.55 -1.94 -2.19
C SER A 17 44.31 -1.10 -2.41
N SER A 18 44.14 -0.58 -3.62
CA SER A 18 42.85 -0.10 -4.10
C SER A 18 41.89 -1.28 -4.14
N ALA A 19 41.06 -1.42 -3.10
CA ALA A 19 39.84 -2.20 -3.19
C ALA A 19 38.92 -1.45 -4.16
N LEU A 20 38.85 -1.92 -5.40
CA LEU A 20 37.70 -1.67 -6.26
C LEU A 20 36.53 -2.40 -5.60
N THR A 21 35.77 -1.70 -4.77
CA THR A 21 34.40 -2.08 -4.42
C THR A 21 33.54 -1.81 -5.65
N GLY A 22 33.68 -2.66 -6.67
CA GLY A 22 32.59 -2.86 -7.61
C GLY A 22 31.45 -3.49 -6.83
N GLY A 23 30.27 -2.88 -6.84
CA GLY A 23 29.07 -3.49 -6.31
C GLY A 23 28.89 -4.85 -6.96
N LEU A 24 29.06 -5.90 -6.19
CA LEU A 24 28.72 -7.24 -6.62
C LEU A 24 27.20 -7.28 -6.66
N VAL A 25 26.62 -7.30 -7.86
CA VAL A 25 25.24 -7.78 -8.05
C VAL A 25 25.27 -9.21 -7.56
N LEU A 26 24.82 -9.42 -6.33
CA LEU A 26 24.66 -10.76 -5.78
C LEU A 26 23.42 -11.31 -6.45
N ALA A 27 23.61 -12.19 -7.43
CA ALA A 27 22.57 -13.06 -7.93
C ALA A 27 21.81 -13.65 -6.74
N ASP A 28 20.49 -13.53 -6.74
CA ASP A 28 19.63 -14.06 -5.69
C ASP A 28 19.28 -15.50 -6.06
N PRO A 29 19.87 -16.49 -5.37
CA PRO A 29 19.72 -17.89 -5.76
C PRO A 29 18.27 -18.36 -5.63
N GLU A 30 17.49 -17.76 -4.74
CA GLU A 30 16.08 -18.09 -4.56
C GLU A 30 15.26 -17.53 -5.70
N PHE A 31 15.51 -16.27 -6.10
CA PHE A 31 14.88 -15.68 -7.27
C PHE A 31 15.13 -16.51 -8.53
N ASP A 32 16.40 -16.81 -8.84
CA ASP A 32 16.76 -17.50 -10.07
C ASP A 32 16.25 -18.96 -10.14
N SER A 33 16.24 -19.65 -9.00
CA SER A 33 15.87 -21.07 -8.97
C SER A 33 14.37 -21.33 -8.85
N SER A 34 13.64 -20.41 -8.21
CA SER A 34 12.28 -20.66 -7.76
C SER A 34 11.27 -19.65 -8.29
N ILE A 35 11.64 -18.38 -8.42
CA ILE A 35 10.70 -17.32 -8.79
C ILE A 35 10.75 -17.01 -10.29
N ARG A 36 11.96 -16.88 -10.85
CA ARG A 36 12.18 -16.64 -12.28
C ARG A 36 11.41 -17.63 -13.16
N PRO A 37 11.41 -18.96 -12.89
CA PRO A 37 10.63 -19.90 -13.69
C PRO A 37 9.12 -19.64 -13.64
N LEU A 38 8.58 -19.22 -12.50
CA LEU A 38 7.16 -18.91 -12.35
C LEU A 38 6.77 -17.63 -13.12
N ILE A 39 7.63 -16.61 -13.09
CA ILE A 39 7.41 -15.38 -13.85
C ILE A 39 7.48 -15.64 -15.36
N GLU A 40 8.43 -16.48 -15.80
CA GLU A 40 8.55 -16.90 -17.19
C GLU A 40 7.31 -17.69 -17.66
N ASP A 41 6.78 -18.58 -16.81
CA ASP A 41 5.65 -19.45 -17.18
C ASP A 41 4.29 -18.73 -17.17
N TYR A 42 4.04 -17.88 -16.15
CA TYR A 42 2.71 -17.29 -15.94
C TYR A 42 2.61 -15.81 -16.31
N CYS A 43 3.70 -15.03 -16.28
CA CYS A 43 3.62 -13.57 -16.42
C CYS A 43 4.07 -13.07 -17.80
N ILE A 44 5.23 -13.54 -18.30
CA ILE A 44 5.85 -13.01 -19.53
C ILE A 44 4.95 -13.15 -20.76
N THR A 45 4.12 -14.19 -20.84
CA THR A 45 3.20 -14.43 -21.97
C THR A 45 2.26 -13.24 -22.25
N CYS A 46 1.87 -12.49 -21.21
CA CYS A 46 0.99 -11.33 -21.31
C CYS A 46 1.68 -9.99 -20.97
N HIS A 47 2.79 -10.04 -20.25
CA HIS A 47 3.54 -8.90 -19.71
C HIS A 47 5.01 -8.99 -20.13
N GLY A 48 5.28 -9.17 -21.42
CA GLY A 48 6.63 -9.30 -21.95
C GLY A 48 6.73 -9.25 -23.48
N GLY A 49 7.79 -8.61 -23.98
CA GLY A 49 8.19 -8.64 -25.39
C GLY A 49 7.13 -8.09 -26.35
N GLU A 50 6.55 -8.96 -27.19
CA GLU A 50 5.54 -8.54 -28.19
C GLU A 50 4.17 -8.19 -27.57
N LYS A 51 3.91 -8.57 -26.31
CA LYS A 51 2.66 -8.30 -25.60
C LYS A 51 2.95 -7.70 -24.23
N VAL A 52 2.68 -6.40 -24.08
CA VAL A 52 2.87 -5.67 -22.81
C VAL A 52 1.51 -5.17 -22.33
N LYS A 53 0.74 -6.05 -21.66
CA LYS A 53 -0.50 -5.63 -21.00
C LYS A 53 -0.17 -4.82 -19.74
N GLY A 54 -1.02 -3.84 -19.43
CA GLY A 54 -0.90 -3.05 -18.20
C GLY A 54 0.42 -2.27 -18.06
N GLU A 55 1.14 -2.02 -19.16
CA GLU A 55 2.42 -1.27 -19.18
C GLU A 55 3.53 -1.89 -18.32
N VAL A 56 3.43 -3.18 -17.99
CA VAL A 56 4.46 -3.95 -17.28
C VAL A 56 5.12 -4.93 -18.23
N ASP A 57 6.44 -4.83 -18.37
CA ASP A 57 7.26 -5.74 -19.17
C ASP A 57 8.30 -6.45 -18.27
N PHE A 58 8.04 -7.71 -17.95
CA PHE A 58 8.97 -8.54 -17.17
C PHE A 58 10.17 -9.01 -17.98
N SER A 59 10.14 -9.00 -19.31
CA SER A 59 11.28 -9.43 -20.13
C SER A 59 12.48 -8.51 -19.93
N GLU A 60 12.26 -7.20 -19.87
CA GLU A 60 13.33 -6.22 -19.58
C GLU A 60 13.92 -6.42 -18.16
N ILE A 61 13.06 -6.68 -17.18
CA ILE A 61 13.46 -6.89 -15.78
C ILE A 61 14.25 -8.19 -15.63
N MET A 62 13.85 -9.25 -16.36
CA MET A 62 14.52 -10.55 -16.31
C MET A 62 15.88 -10.52 -17.01
N GLU A 63 16.03 -9.77 -18.11
CA GLU A 63 17.28 -9.66 -18.88
C GLU A 63 18.35 -8.82 -18.18
N ALA A 64 17.95 -7.75 -17.50
CA ALA A 64 18.87 -6.84 -16.84
C ALA A 64 19.42 -7.37 -15.49
N ASP A 65 18.89 -8.49 -15.00
CA ASP A 65 19.23 -9.12 -13.71
C ASP A 65 19.23 -8.15 -12.52
N ASN A 66 18.40 -7.11 -12.63
CA ASN A 66 18.28 -6.01 -11.68
C ASN A 66 16.91 -6.03 -10.99
N PHE A 67 16.28 -7.21 -10.89
CA PHE A 67 14.93 -7.36 -10.34
C PHE A 67 14.75 -6.64 -8.99
N SER A 68 15.80 -6.57 -8.17
CA SER A 68 15.78 -5.90 -6.87
C SER A 68 15.53 -4.39 -6.95
N ASP A 69 15.81 -3.76 -8.08
CA ASP A 69 15.64 -2.32 -8.29
C ASP A 69 14.18 -1.97 -8.62
N HIS A 70 13.34 -2.98 -8.90
CA HIS A 70 11.96 -2.82 -9.35
C HIS A 70 10.93 -3.10 -8.24
N PHE A 71 11.17 -2.59 -7.02
CA PHE A 71 10.29 -2.81 -5.85
C PHE A 71 8.81 -2.53 -6.13
N GLU A 72 8.48 -1.40 -6.75
CA GLU A 72 7.09 -1.00 -7.03
C GLU A 72 6.36 -1.99 -7.94
N ILE A 73 7.08 -2.64 -8.86
CA ILE A 73 6.55 -3.65 -9.76
C ILE A 73 6.27 -4.93 -8.96
N TRP A 74 7.21 -5.37 -8.11
CA TRP A 74 7.03 -6.57 -7.30
C TRP A 74 5.94 -6.41 -6.23
N GLU A 75 5.79 -5.22 -5.66
CA GLU A 75 4.65 -4.90 -4.79
C GLU A 75 3.33 -5.01 -5.56
N THR A 76 3.29 -4.51 -6.81
CA THR A 76 2.11 -4.67 -7.67
C THR A 76 1.82 -6.15 -7.94
N VAL A 77 2.85 -6.95 -8.24
CA VAL A 77 2.71 -8.40 -8.47
C VAL A 77 2.13 -9.08 -7.23
N ALA A 78 2.67 -8.79 -6.05
CA ALA A 78 2.15 -9.34 -4.80
C ALA A 78 0.69 -8.96 -4.57
N ASP A 79 0.33 -7.68 -4.76
CA ASP A 79 -1.04 -7.20 -4.62
C ASP A 79 -2.01 -7.94 -5.56
N VAL A 80 -1.72 -7.99 -6.87
CA VAL A 80 -2.65 -8.58 -7.85
C VAL A 80 -2.79 -10.09 -7.71
N LEU A 81 -1.74 -10.77 -7.20
CA LEU A 81 -1.79 -12.19 -6.89
C LEU A 81 -2.57 -12.47 -5.60
N ASP A 82 -2.35 -11.70 -4.54
CA ASP A 82 -3.06 -11.83 -3.26
C ASP A 82 -4.57 -11.55 -3.42
N PHE A 83 -4.91 -10.56 -4.24
CA PHE A 83 -6.31 -10.26 -4.58
C PHE A 83 -6.93 -11.21 -5.61
N GLY A 84 -6.15 -12.13 -6.20
CA GLY A 84 -6.59 -13.05 -7.24
C GLY A 84 -7.03 -12.37 -8.54
N ASP A 85 -6.59 -11.12 -8.77
CA ASP A 85 -6.91 -10.33 -9.96
C ASP A 85 -6.09 -10.80 -11.18
N MET A 86 -4.92 -11.41 -10.94
CA MET A 86 -4.06 -11.99 -11.98
C MET A 86 -3.72 -13.46 -11.68
N PRO A 87 -3.64 -14.32 -12.71
CA PRO A 87 -4.10 -14.10 -14.09
C PRO A 87 -5.63 -13.87 -14.17
N PRO A 88 -6.18 -13.27 -15.24
CA PRO A 88 -7.61 -13.00 -15.36
C PRO A 88 -8.44 -14.29 -15.50
N GLU A 89 -9.73 -14.27 -15.13
CA GLU A 89 -10.61 -15.47 -15.02
C GLU A 89 -10.73 -16.31 -16.29
N ASP A 90 -10.52 -15.69 -17.44
CA ASP A 90 -10.53 -16.32 -18.76
C ASP A 90 -9.21 -16.99 -19.14
N GLU A 91 -8.14 -16.80 -18.37
CA GLU A 91 -6.86 -17.45 -18.59
C GLU A 91 -6.87 -18.88 -18.01
N GLU A 92 -6.66 -19.87 -18.88
CA GLU A 92 -6.66 -21.29 -18.51
C GLU A 92 -5.37 -21.69 -17.78
N HIS A 93 -4.24 -21.04 -18.11
CA HIS A 93 -2.94 -21.32 -17.50
C HIS A 93 -2.71 -20.41 -16.29
N ARG A 94 -2.91 -20.97 -15.09
CA ARG A 94 -2.86 -20.23 -13.82
C ARG A 94 -1.95 -20.94 -12.83
N PRO A 95 -1.20 -20.19 -12.01
CA PRO A 95 -0.42 -20.77 -10.93
C PRO A 95 -1.36 -21.43 -9.90
N SER A 96 -0.90 -22.53 -9.33
CA SER A 96 -1.53 -23.14 -8.17
C SER A 96 -1.45 -22.22 -6.94
N SER A 97 -2.28 -22.48 -5.94
CA SER A 97 -2.24 -21.73 -4.67
C SER A 97 -0.88 -21.79 -4.00
N ASP A 98 -0.14 -22.91 -4.14
CA ASP A 98 1.18 -23.07 -3.54
C ASP A 98 2.23 -22.23 -4.29
N GLU A 99 2.15 -22.14 -5.61
CA GLU A 99 3.03 -21.28 -6.44
C GLU A 99 2.75 -19.79 -6.20
N VAL A 100 1.48 -19.39 -6.06
CA VAL A 100 1.12 -18.02 -5.65
C VAL A 100 1.75 -17.70 -4.30
N GLN A 101 1.57 -18.58 -3.31
CA GLN A 101 2.13 -18.38 -1.98
C GLN A 101 3.66 -18.32 -1.99
N GLN A 102 4.31 -19.06 -2.90
CA GLN A 102 5.75 -19.02 -3.08
C GLN A 102 6.24 -17.63 -3.55
N ILE A 103 5.55 -17.03 -4.52
CA ILE A 103 5.87 -15.67 -4.99
C ILE A 103 5.64 -14.65 -3.88
N LEU A 104 4.51 -14.74 -3.17
CA LEU A 104 4.18 -13.84 -2.06
C LEU A 104 5.21 -13.93 -0.92
N SER A 105 5.59 -15.14 -0.52
CA SER A 105 6.59 -15.35 0.55
C SER A 105 7.95 -14.79 0.17
N TRP A 106 8.39 -15.02 -1.07
CA TRP A 106 9.63 -14.45 -1.56
C TRP A 106 9.60 -12.91 -1.56
N TYR A 107 8.49 -12.31 -1.98
CA TYR A 107 8.32 -10.86 -1.94
C TYR A 107 8.41 -10.33 -0.49
N GLU A 108 7.69 -10.96 0.44
CA GLU A 108 7.72 -10.58 1.85
C GLU A 108 9.13 -10.66 2.43
N ASP A 109 9.82 -11.78 2.24
CA ASP A 109 11.17 -11.97 2.77
C ASP A 109 12.18 -11.01 2.13
N ARG A 110 12.07 -10.80 0.82
CA ARG A 110 13.05 -10.02 0.07
C ARG A 110 12.88 -8.52 0.26
N PHE A 111 11.65 -8.02 0.32
CA PHE A 111 11.34 -6.60 0.24
C PHE A 111 10.62 -6.03 1.47
N VAL A 112 10.01 -6.85 2.31
CA VAL A 112 9.31 -6.39 3.51
C VAL A 112 10.15 -6.67 4.76
N HIS A 113 10.52 -7.94 4.98
CA HIS A 113 11.28 -8.36 6.17
C HIS A 113 12.75 -7.90 6.14
N SER A 114 13.31 -7.68 4.95
CA SER A 114 14.68 -7.18 4.79
C SER A 114 14.84 -5.69 5.10
N VAL A 115 13.73 -4.95 5.20
CA VAL A 115 13.75 -3.49 5.41
C VAL A 115 13.94 -3.18 6.88
N GLU A 116 15.10 -2.58 7.20
CA GLU A 116 15.32 -1.98 8.51
C GLU A 116 14.49 -0.70 8.66
N ALA A 117 13.61 -0.66 9.68
CA ALA A 117 12.84 0.52 10.00
C ALA A 117 13.78 1.70 10.36
N ARG A 118 13.87 2.67 9.46
CA ARG A 118 14.51 3.96 9.72
C ARG A 118 13.43 4.96 10.09
N ALA A 119 13.73 5.85 11.05
CA ALA A 119 12.88 6.99 11.30
C ALA A 119 12.79 7.81 10.00
N ALA A 120 11.67 7.71 9.31
CA ALA A 120 11.44 8.48 8.10
C ALA A 120 11.39 9.96 8.47
N ASP A 121 12.07 10.81 7.68
CA ASP A 121 11.85 12.26 7.73
C ASP A 121 10.50 12.64 7.08
N PHE A 122 9.79 11.63 6.57
CA PHE A 122 8.45 11.74 6.02
C PHE A 122 7.43 11.90 7.15
N ARG A 123 6.86 13.10 7.27
CA ARG A 123 5.66 13.31 8.08
C ARG A 123 4.46 12.99 7.20
N PRO A 124 3.70 11.91 7.45
CA PRO A 124 2.52 11.62 6.67
C PRO A 124 1.58 12.83 6.70
N ARG A 125 1.22 13.31 5.51
CA ARG A 125 0.26 14.40 5.36
C ARG A 125 -1.10 13.90 5.86
N ARG A 126 -1.72 14.62 6.80
CA ARG A 126 -3.11 14.30 7.17
C ARG A 126 -4.07 14.73 6.07
N LEU A 127 -5.20 14.05 5.94
CA LEU A 127 -6.30 14.52 5.10
C LEU A 127 -6.90 15.79 5.70
N SER A 128 -7.33 16.71 4.83
CA SER A 128 -8.20 17.82 5.22
C SER A 128 -9.57 17.31 5.68
N ALA A 129 -10.34 18.12 6.40
CA ALA A 129 -11.69 17.73 6.84
C ALA A 129 -12.59 17.36 5.64
N SER A 130 -12.48 18.11 4.55
CA SER A 130 -13.18 17.84 3.29
C SER A 130 -12.69 16.55 2.61
N GLU A 131 -11.37 16.33 2.54
CA GLU A 131 -10.81 15.09 1.99
C GLU A 131 -11.25 13.88 2.81
N TYR A 132 -11.16 13.93 4.14
CA TYR A 132 -11.55 12.82 5.01
C TYR A 132 -13.03 12.48 4.89
N ARG A 133 -13.91 13.50 4.84
CA ARG A 133 -15.34 13.31 4.56
C ARG A 133 -15.56 12.60 3.22
N ASN A 134 -14.88 13.05 2.17
CA ASN A 134 -15.02 12.46 0.84
C ASN A 134 -14.48 11.04 0.80
N THR A 135 -13.37 10.75 1.49
CA THR A 135 -12.80 9.40 1.60
C THR A 135 -13.78 8.46 2.28
N LEU A 136 -14.34 8.83 3.43
CA LEU A 136 -15.34 8.01 4.13
C LEU A 136 -16.55 7.72 3.24
N ARG A 137 -17.06 8.72 2.52
CA ARG A 137 -18.17 8.54 1.57
C ARG A 137 -17.81 7.61 0.43
N SER A 138 -16.61 7.75 -0.14
CA SER A 138 -16.15 6.90 -1.24
C SER A 138 -15.92 5.45 -0.82
N VAL A 139 -15.43 5.23 0.41
CA VAL A 139 -15.15 3.89 0.94
C VAL A 139 -16.43 3.20 1.42
N LEU A 140 -17.33 3.91 2.08
CA LEU A 140 -18.50 3.33 2.74
C LEU A 140 -19.81 3.47 1.94
N GLY A 141 -19.82 4.32 0.91
CA GLY A 141 -20.98 4.55 0.05
C GLY A 141 -22.05 5.50 0.61
N PHE A 142 -21.83 6.14 1.76
CA PHE A 142 -22.77 7.09 2.36
C PHE A 142 -22.11 8.26 3.08
N ASP A 143 -22.85 9.35 3.27
CA ASP A 143 -22.42 10.51 4.07
C ASP A 143 -22.72 10.29 5.56
N LEU A 144 -21.73 10.59 6.41
CA LEU A 144 -21.86 10.52 7.86
C LEU A 144 -22.48 11.83 8.39
N GLU A 145 -23.71 11.74 8.88
CA GLU A 145 -24.50 12.90 9.29
C GLU A 145 -24.59 13.07 10.81
N THR A 146 -24.83 14.30 11.26
CA THR A 146 -25.08 14.57 12.68
C THR A 146 -26.53 14.25 13.03
N THR A 147 -26.76 13.68 14.21
CA THR A 147 -28.11 13.40 14.72
C THR A 147 -28.90 14.67 15.11
N ILE A 148 -28.28 15.87 15.03
CA ILE A 148 -28.94 17.11 15.43
C ILE A 148 -29.71 17.68 14.25
N MET A 149 -31.03 17.48 14.27
CA MET A 149 -31.97 18.31 13.51
C MET A 149 -31.87 19.74 14.06
N GLY A 150 -31.32 20.67 13.29
CA GLY A 150 -31.06 22.04 13.74
C GLY A 150 -32.31 22.74 14.29
N ALA A 151 -32.10 23.67 15.23
CA ALA A 151 -33.11 24.67 15.55
C ALA A 151 -33.38 25.49 14.27
N GLU A 152 -34.64 25.83 13.99
CA GLU A 152 -35.12 26.48 12.75
C GLU A 152 -34.36 27.74 12.29
N GLN A 153 -33.47 28.29 13.10
CA GLN A 153 -32.79 29.57 12.88
C GLN A 153 -31.27 29.47 12.73
N THR A 154 -30.65 28.29 12.77
CA THR A 154 -29.21 28.14 12.52
C THR A 154 -28.93 27.13 11.41
N VAL A 155 -28.08 27.50 10.46
CA VAL A 155 -27.50 26.55 9.51
C VAL A 155 -26.57 25.65 10.31
N THR A 156 -27.05 24.47 10.69
CA THR A 156 -26.24 23.47 11.37
C THR A 156 -25.45 22.66 10.36
N GLU A 157 -24.15 22.53 10.57
CA GLU A 157 -23.31 21.63 9.79
C GLU A 157 -23.86 20.20 9.89
N ARG A 158 -24.25 19.63 8.73
CA ARG A 158 -24.90 18.32 8.65
C ARG A 158 -23.88 17.19 8.71
N SER A 159 -22.67 17.41 8.21
CA SER A 159 -21.61 16.40 8.24
C SER A 159 -21.03 16.29 9.64
N LEU A 160 -21.00 15.07 10.19
CA LEU A 160 -20.32 14.82 11.45
C LEU A 160 -18.82 15.13 11.35
N VAL A 161 -18.23 14.88 10.19
CA VAL A 161 -16.80 15.13 9.92
C VAL A 161 -16.48 16.62 9.98
N LEU A 162 -17.20 17.44 9.21
CA LEU A 162 -16.95 18.89 9.15
C LEU A 162 -17.30 19.60 10.47
N LYS A 163 -18.17 19.01 11.28
CA LYS A 163 -18.48 19.52 12.61
C LYS A 163 -17.40 19.28 13.64
N LEU A 164 -16.71 18.13 13.55
CA LEU A 164 -15.72 17.71 14.56
C LEU A 164 -14.30 18.13 14.19
N LEU A 165 -13.96 18.11 12.91
CA LEU A 165 -12.63 18.50 12.44
C LEU A 165 -12.56 20.00 12.20
N PRO A 166 -11.41 20.65 12.46
CA PRO A 166 -11.23 22.06 12.19
C PRO A 166 -11.16 22.33 10.68
N ASP A 167 -11.52 23.56 10.29
CA ASP A 167 -11.25 24.03 8.94
C ASP A 167 -9.74 24.11 8.69
N ASP A 168 -9.33 23.66 7.51
CA ASP A 168 -7.94 23.69 7.09
C ASP A 168 -7.55 25.07 6.56
N PRO A 169 -6.35 25.57 6.90
CA PRO A 169 -5.91 26.86 6.38
C PRO A 169 -5.78 26.80 4.85
N PRO A 170 -6.12 27.90 4.14
CA PRO A 170 -5.90 27.96 2.71
C PRO A 170 -4.39 27.88 2.42
N GLY A 171 -4.02 27.08 1.42
CA GLY A 171 -2.65 27.04 0.90
C GLY A 171 -2.27 28.32 0.14
N GLU A 172 -1.05 28.36 -0.41
CA GLU A 172 -0.59 29.50 -1.25
C GLU A 172 -1.51 29.77 -2.45
N SER A 173 -2.20 28.73 -2.94
CA SER A 173 -3.18 28.79 -4.02
C SER A 173 -4.55 29.33 -3.58
N GLY A 174 -4.81 29.50 -2.28
CA GLY A 174 -6.08 29.91 -1.70
C GLY A 174 -7.09 28.77 -1.48
N TYR A 175 -6.77 27.53 -1.86
CA TYR A 175 -7.66 26.38 -1.65
C TYR A 175 -7.51 25.81 -0.23
N MET A 176 -8.63 25.43 0.39
CA MET A 176 -8.72 24.90 1.76
C MET A 176 -8.50 23.38 1.85
N ASN A 177 -7.55 22.86 1.07
CA ASN A 177 -7.14 21.46 1.08
C ASN A 177 -5.62 21.28 1.23
N ASP A 178 -4.91 22.35 1.60
CA ASP A 178 -3.47 22.30 1.79
C ASP A 178 -3.11 21.93 3.23
N THR A 179 -2.80 20.65 3.44
CA THR A 179 -2.37 20.13 4.74
C THR A 179 -0.87 19.80 4.77
N ARG A 180 -0.06 20.30 3.81
CA ARG A 180 1.39 20.03 3.75
C ARG A 180 2.13 20.34 5.05
N ASN A 181 1.69 21.40 5.74
CA ASN A 181 2.25 21.86 7.00
C ASN A 181 1.31 21.63 8.20
N ALA A 182 0.20 20.91 8.01
CA ALA A 182 -0.76 20.64 9.07
C ALA A 182 -0.41 19.31 9.77
N PRO A 183 0.13 19.34 11.00
CA PRO A 183 0.49 18.11 11.68
C PRO A 183 -0.76 17.33 12.09
N LEU A 184 -0.65 16.01 12.10
CA LEU A 184 -1.61 15.12 12.74
C LEU A 184 -1.29 15.06 14.25
N SER A 185 -1.92 15.96 15.02
CA SER A 185 -1.77 15.95 16.48
C SER A 185 -2.47 14.71 17.08
N SER A 186 -2.07 14.32 18.29
CA SER A 186 -2.73 13.22 19.01
C SER A 186 -4.24 13.46 19.17
N HIS A 187 -4.66 14.70 19.40
CA HIS A 187 -6.08 15.04 19.49
C HIS A 187 -6.80 14.86 18.14
N LEU A 188 -6.21 15.31 17.03
CA LEU A 188 -6.79 15.10 15.71
C LEU A 188 -6.87 13.60 15.39
N TRP A 189 -5.84 12.83 15.75
CA TRP A 189 -5.84 11.37 15.60
C TRP A 189 -7.03 10.73 16.34
N GLU A 190 -7.27 11.11 17.59
CA GLU A 190 -8.43 10.65 18.37
C GLU A 190 -9.76 11.02 17.69
N GLN A 191 -9.88 12.22 17.13
CA GLN A 191 -11.08 12.64 16.40
C GLN A 191 -11.29 11.82 15.11
N HIS A 192 -10.23 11.57 14.34
CA HIS A 192 -10.29 10.72 13.15
C HIS A 192 -10.74 9.29 13.51
N ALA A 193 -10.14 8.70 14.55
CA ALA A 193 -10.50 7.37 15.04
C ALA A 193 -11.96 7.31 15.51
N TYR A 194 -12.40 8.30 16.29
CA TYR A 194 -13.80 8.41 16.71
C TYR A 194 -14.77 8.44 15.52
N ILE A 195 -14.47 9.26 14.50
CA ILE A 195 -15.30 9.36 13.31
C ILE A 195 -15.33 8.02 12.56
N ALA A 196 -14.19 7.33 12.42
CA ALA A 196 -14.12 6.03 11.77
C ALA A 196 -14.98 4.98 12.51
N ASP A 197 -14.85 4.91 13.84
CA ASP A 197 -15.66 4.02 14.68
C ASP A 197 -17.16 4.29 14.51
N ARG A 198 -17.55 5.58 14.51
CA ARG A 198 -18.95 5.97 14.28
C ARG A 198 -19.44 5.55 12.89
N ALA A 199 -18.60 5.69 11.87
CA ALA A 199 -18.94 5.29 10.50
C ALA A 199 -19.12 3.78 10.37
N ILE A 200 -18.27 2.98 11.02
CA ILE A 200 -18.41 1.52 11.07
C ILE A 200 -19.70 1.13 11.79
N VAL A 201 -19.98 1.71 12.96
CA VAL A 201 -21.23 1.44 13.70
C VAL A 201 -22.46 1.79 12.84
N GLU A 202 -22.42 2.89 12.11
CA GLU A 202 -23.52 3.29 11.23
C GLU A 202 -23.65 2.36 10.01
N LEU A 203 -22.55 1.91 9.42
CA LEU A 203 -22.56 0.95 8.30
C LEU A 203 -23.32 -0.34 8.67
N PHE A 204 -23.16 -0.83 9.90
CA PHE A 204 -23.83 -2.04 10.39
C PHE A 204 -25.23 -1.77 10.98
N SER A 205 -25.75 -0.54 10.88
CA SER A 205 -27.12 -0.23 11.30
C SER A 205 -28.15 -0.72 10.27
N SER A 206 -29.39 -0.93 10.72
CA SER A 206 -30.50 -1.30 9.83
C SER A 206 -30.79 -0.25 8.74
N GLU A 207 -30.47 1.02 9.00
CA GLU A 207 -30.62 2.14 8.07
C GLU A 207 -29.65 2.04 6.88
N ARG A 208 -28.47 1.43 7.09
CA ARG A 208 -27.42 1.30 6.07
C ARG A 208 -27.32 -0.09 5.44
N ARG A 209 -28.31 -0.97 5.69
CA ARG A 209 -28.37 -2.33 5.11
C ARG A 209 -28.09 -2.37 3.62
N GLN A 210 -28.64 -1.44 2.84
CA GLN A 210 -28.44 -1.41 1.39
C GLN A 210 -26.99 -1.06 1.00
N ALA A 211 -26.35 -0.13 1.71
CA ALA A 211 -24.94 0.21 1.47
C ALA A 211 -24.03 -0.97 1.86
N LEU A 212 -24.31 -1.63 2.99
CA LEU A 212 -23.57 -2.83 3.40
C LEU A 212 -23.72 -3.98 2.39
N ALA A 213 -24.93 -4.23 1.89
CA ALA A 213 -25.19 -5.22 0.84
C ALA A 213 -24.38 -4.92 -0.44
N GLN A 214 -24.28 -3.65 -0.85
CA GLN A 214 -23.47 -3.23 -2.00
C GLN A 214 -21.98 -3.48 -1.80
N LEU A 215 -21.45 -3.23 -0.59
CA LEU A 215 -20.04 -3.48 -0.28
C LEU A 215 -19.72 -4.99 -0.23
N ILE A 216 -20.64 -5.81 0.29
CA ILE A 216 -20.48 -7.27 0.30
C ILE A 216 -20.63 -7.86 -1.11
N GLY A 217 -21.46 -7.25 -1.96
CA GLY A 217 -21.81 -7.79 -3.27
C GLY A 217 -22.98 -8.79 -3.24
N GLU A 218 -23.73 -8.84 -2.14
CA GLU A 218 -24.84 -9.78 -1.92
C GLU A 218 -26.06 -9.09 -1.29
N GLU A 219 -27.27 -9.55 -1.59
CA GLU A 219 -28.48 -9.06 -0.92
C GLU A 219 -28.58 -9.58 0.51
N LEU A 220 -28.78 -8.65 1.46
CA LEU A 220 -28.98 -8.98 2.88
C LEU A 220 -30.48 -9.06 3.23
N PRO A 221 -30.92 -10.02 4.07
CA PRO A 221 -32.28 -10.09 4.60
C PRO A 221 -32.74 -8.77 5.24
N GLY A 222 -34.05 -8.50 5.21
CA GLY A 222 -34.60 -7.24 5.74
C GLY A 222 -34.40 -7.05 7.25
N ASP A 223 -34.26 -8.14 7.99
CA ASP A 223 -34.06 -8.23 9.44
C ASP A 223 -32.59 -8.51 9.82
N PHE A 224 -31.67 -8.47 8.86
CA PHE A 224 -30.25 -8.77 9.04
C PHE A 224 -29.65 -8.11 10.28
N GLN A 225 -29.01 -8.91 11.11
CA GLN A 225 -28.21 -8.46 12.25
C GLN A 225 -26.72 -8.66 11.97
N ALA A 226 -25.89 -7.72 12.40
CA ALA A 226 -24.43 -7.80 12.20
C ALA A 226 -23.80 -9.10 12.76
N GLY A 227 -24.37 -9.68 13.82
CA GLY A 227 -23.91 -10.94 14.42
C GLY A 227 -24.22 -12.19 13.60
N GLU A 228 -25.02 -12.08 12.54
CA GLU A 228 -25.41 -13.18 11.64
C GLU A 228 -24.53 -13.22 10.38
N MET A 229 -23.59 -12.28 10.25
CA MET A 229 -22.67 -12.20 9.11
C MET A 229 -21.82 -13.46 9.03
N THR A 230 -21.81 -14.09 7.85
CA THR A 230 -21.00 -15.28 7.61
C THR A 230 -19.53 -14.90 7.37
N ASN A 231 -18.61 -15.86 7.56
CA ASN A 231 -17.19 -15.63 7.24
C ASN A 231 -16.98 -15.24 5.77
N GLY A 232 -17.75 -15.81 4.84
CA GLY A 232 -17.65 -15.48 3.41
C GLY A 232 -18.06 -14.03 3.11
N GLN A 233 -19.13 -13.55 3.76
CA GLN A 233 -19.57 -12.15 3.66
C GLN A 233 -18.56 -11.20 4.30
N ALA A 234 -17.99 -11.58 5.45
CA ALA A 234 -16.95 -10.80 6.11
C ALA A 234 -15.70 -10.68 5.23
N SER A 235 -15.23 -11.79 4.64
CA SER A 235 -14.09 -11.77 3.71
C SER A 235 -14.38 -10.92 2.48
N SER A 236 -15.57 -11.02 1.89
CA SER A 236 -15.96 -10.22 0.72
C SER A 236 -15.98 -8.73 1.04
N LEU A 237 -16.53 -8.35 2.19
CA LEU A 237 -16.51 -6.97 2.68
C LEU A 237 -15.08 -6.46 2.86
N LEU A 238 -14.21 -7.25 3.51
CA LEU A 238 -12.82 -6.86 3.73
C LEU A 238 -12.07 -6.69 2.41
N LEU A 239 -12.17 -7.65 1.49
CA LEU A 239 -11.56 -7.56 0.17
C LEU A 239 -12.02 -6.31 -0.58
N HIS A 240 -13.32 -6.02 -0.58
CA HIS A 240 -13.86 -4.82 -1.20
C HIS A 240 -13.28 -3.54 -0.58
N LEU A 241 -13.30 -3.44 0.75
CA LEU A 241 -12.77 -2.26 1.46
C LEU A 241 -11.26 -2.09 1.24
N CYS A 242 -10.49 -3.18 1.24
CA CYS A 242 -9.06 -3.17 0.93
C CYS A 242 -8.80 -2.65 -0.48
N LYS A 243 -9.55 -3.11 -1.48
CA LYS A 243 -9.45 -2.60 -2.86
C LYS A 243 -9.76 -1.10 -2.96
N LEU A 244 -10.68 -0.58 -2.15
CA LEU A 244 -10.98 0.85 -2.10
C LEU A 244 -9.92 1.67 -1.34
N ALA A 245 -9.39 1.14 -0.25
CA ALA A 245 -8.36 1.79 0.57
C ALA A 245 -7.01 1.85 -0.14
N ASN A 246 -6.67 0.80 -0.90
CA ASN A 246 -5.42 0.66 -1.65
C ASN A 246 -5.59 1.04 -3.13
N ARG A 247 -6.55 1.90 -3.49
CA ARG A 247 -6.64 2.45 -4.85
C ARG A 247 -5.34 3.19 -5.15
N ARG A 248 -4.39 2.53 -5.85
CA ARG A 248 -3.28 3.21 -6.48
C ARG A 248 -3.86 4.26 -7.44
N PRO A 249 -3.29 5.47 -7.52
CA PRO A 249 -3.59 6.34 -8.64
C PRO A 249 -3.21 5.57 -9.91
N ILE A 250 -4.18 5.37 -10.80
CA ILE A 250 -3.90 4.89 -12.16
C ILE A 250 -3.04 5.99 -12.81
N PRO A 251 -1.80 5.69 -13.28
CA PRO A 251 -0.96 6.65 -14.00
C PRO A 251 -1.67 7.28 -15.21
#